data_AF-L9YH39-F1
#
_entry.id   AF-L9YH39-F1
#
_cell.length_a   1.000
_cell.length_b   1.000
_cell.length_c   1.000
_cell.angle_alpha   90.00
_cell.angle_beta   90.00
_cell.angle_gamma   90.00
#
_symmetry.space_group_name_H-M   'P 1'
#
loop_
_entity.id
_entity.type
_entity.pdbx_description
1 polymer ?
#
loop_
_entity_poly.entity_id
_entity_poly.type
_entity_poly.pdbx_seq_one_letter_code
_entity_poly.pdbx_strand_id
1 'polypeptide(L)'
;MATDAHSGTPGQSIDEPVSIESETHLEDITAAHDVVLVDFYADWCGPCQMLEPVLEGLAGETAAVIAKVDVDEHQQLAGAFGVRGVPTLALFADGEQVEQHTGVLPADRLRGLIEGYTE
;
A
#
# COMPACT_ATOMS: atom_id res chain seq x y z
N MET A 1 22.77 -15.16 -27.50
CA MET A 1 21.41 -15.05 -26.94
C MET A 1 21.44 -15.72 -25.58
N ALA A 2 21.64 -14.92 -24.54
CA ALA A 2 21.51 -15.33 -23.15
C ALA A 2 20.88 -14.12 -22.46
N THR A 3 19.60 -14.22 -22.12
CA THR A 3 18.90 -13.24 -21.30
C THR A 3 18.78 -13.89 -19.93
N ASP A 4 19.68 -13.52 -19.04
CA ASP A 4 19.65 -13.93 -17.64
C ASP A 4 19.04 -12.83 -16.77
N ALA A 5 18.39 -13.31 -15.71
CA ALA A 5 18.14 -12.67 -14.42
C ALA A 5 17.02 -11.61 -14.36
N HIS A 6 15.82 -12.14 -14.11
CA HIS A 6 14.83 -11.56 -13.21
C HIS A 6 15.53 -11.01 -11.95
N SER A 7 15.67 -9.69 -11.88
CA SER A 7 16.17 -8.99 -10.69
C SER A 7 14.98 -8.68 -9.79
N GLY A 8 14.53 -9.69 -9.04
CA GLY A 8 13.77 -9.44 -7.83
C GLY A 8 14.77 -8.99 -6.76
N THR A 9 14.69 -7.74 -6.32
CA THR A 9 15.51 -7.21 -5.22
C THR A 9 15.14 -7.97 -3.94
N PRO A 10 16.05 -8.72 -3.31
CA PRO A 10 15.82 -9.31 -2.01
C PRO A 10 16.12 -8.25 -0.95
N GLY A 11 15.09 -7.73 -0.26
CA GLY A 11 15.35 -6.83 0.87
C GLY A 11 14.24 -5.93 1.41
N GLN A 12 12.98 -6.00 0.96
CA GLN A 12 11.92 -5.27 1.67
C GLN A 12 11.38 -6.15 2.79
N SER A 13 11.85 -5.86 4.01
CA SER A 13 11.25 -6.32 5.26
C SER A 13 9.79 -5.88 5.30
N ILE A 14 8.91 -6.77 5.78
CA ILE A 14 7.47 -6.49 5.96
C ILE A 14 7.26 -5.31 6.94
N ASP A 15 8.25 -5.04 7.78
CA ASP A 15 8.22 -4.03 8.85
C ASP A 15 8.29 -2.57 8.35
N GLU A 16 8.46 -2.32 7.04
CA GLU A 16 8.56 -0.97 6.47
C GLU A 16 7.62 -0.78 5.26
N PRO A 17 7.10 0.44 5.04
CA PRO A 17 6.27 0.73 3.86
C PRO A 17 7.02 0.52 2.54
N VAL A 18 6.34 -0.16 1.61
CA VAL A 18 6.83 -0.54 0.29
C VAL A 18 6.43 0.49 -0.75
N SER A 19 7.39 1.14 -1.40
CA SER A 19 7.09 2.01 -2.54
C SER A 19 6.76 1.18 -3.78
N ILE A 20 5.59 1.43 -4.37
CA ILE A 20 5.14 0.79 -5.60
C ILE A 20 5.73 1.51 -6.79
N GLU A 21 6.32 0.74 -7.71
CA GLU A 21 7.03 1.28 -8.89
C GLU A 21 6.24 1.10 -10.20
N SER A 22 5.19 0.26 -10.19
CA SER A 22 4.34 0.00 -11.35
C SER A 22 3.06 -0.72 -10.95
N GLU A 23 2.09 -0.79 -11.87
CA GLU A 23 0.89 -1.62 -11.72
C GLU A 23 1.23 -3.08 -11.45
N THR A 24 2.14 -3.67 -12.24
CA THR A 24 2.58 -5.06 -12.05
C THR A 24 3.26 -5.28 -10.70
N HIS A 25 4.03 -4.31 -10.21
CA HIS A 25 4.63 -4.41 -8.87
C HIS A 25 3.54 -4.43 -7.78
N LEU A 26 2.48 -3.62 -7.91
CA LEU A 26 1.34 -3.68 -6.98
C LEU A 26 0.61 -5.02 -7.06
N GLU A 27 0.35 -5.53 -8.26
CA GLU A 27 -0.27 -6.84 -8.48
C GLU A 27 0.56 -7.96 -7.83
N ASP A 28 1.88 -7.97 -8.03
CA ASP A 28 2.78 -8.94 -7.44
C ASP A 28 2.76 -8.89 -5.91
N ILE A 29 2.78 -7.69 -5.32
CA ILE A 29 2.72 -7.51 -3.86
C ILE A 29 1.38 -7.98 -3.30
N THR A 30 0.26 -7.57 -3.91
CA THR A 30 -1.08 -7.97 -3.44
C THR A 30 -1.36 -9.46 -3.60
N ALA A 31 -0.72 -10.13 -4.56
CA ALA A 31 -0.83 -11.58 -4.73
C ALA A 31 0.12 -12.37 -3.82
N ALA A 32 1.23 -11.78 -3.36
CA ALA A 32 2.23 -12.45 -2.53
C ALA A 32 1.95 -12.37 -1.02
N HIS A 33 1.05 -11.47 -0.59
CA HIS A 33 0.79 -11.20 0.81
C HIS A 33 -0.71 -11.28 1.12
N ASP A 34 -1.05 -11.90 2.25
CA ASP A 34 -2.44 -12.16 2.65
C ASP A 34 -3.22 -10.85 2.84
N VAL A 35 -2.58 -9.82 3.42
CA VAL A 35 -3.18 -8.50 3.65
C VAL A 35 -2.21 -7.41 3.22
N VAL A 36 -2.69 -6.48 2.38
CA VAL A 36 -1.93 -5.30 1.93
C VAL A 36 -2.77 -4.05 2.10
N LEU A 37 -2.26 -3.06 2.82
CA LEU A 37 -2.85 -1.73 2.90
C LEU A 37 -2.08 -0.78 1.97
N VAL A 38 -2.75 -0.29 0.92
CA VAL A 38 -2.17 0.64 -0.06
C VAL A 38 -2.54 2.08 0.31
N ASP A 39 -1.55 2.95 0.47
CA ASP A 39 -1.68 4.39 0.61
C ASP A 39 -1.34 5.11 -0.70
N PHE A 40 -2.37 5.67 -1.33
CA PHE A 40 -2.22 6.58 -2.46
C PHE A 40 -1.97 7.98 -1.93
N TYR A 41 -0.75 8.47 -2.08
CA TYR A 41 -0.24 9.69 -1.48
C TYR A 41 0.39 10.63 -2.50
N ALA A 42 0.78 11.82 -2.04
CA ALA A 42 1.65 12.73 -2.79
C ALA A 42 2.55 13.50 -1.81
N ASP A 43 3.76 13.89 -2.23
CA ASP A 43 4.72 14.59 -1.35
C ASP A 43 4.21 15.95 -0.85
N TRP A 44 3.39 16.64 -1.64
CA TRP A 44 2.82 17.95 -1.29
C TRP A 44 1.59 17.84 -0.36
N CYS A 45 1.15 16.61 -0.04
CA CYS A 45 -0.04 16.35 0.76
C CYS A 45 0.29 16.35 2.27
N GLY A 46 0.03 17.49 2.93
CA GLY A 46 0.17 17.59 4.39
C GLY A 46 -0.58 16.50 5.18
N PRO A 47 -1.83 16.16 4.86
CA PRO A 47 -2.54 15.04 5.52
C PRO A 47 -1.88 13.68 5.33
N CYS A 48 -1.21 13.43 4.21
CA CYS A 48 -0.49 12.20 3.93
C CYS A 48 0.76 12.09 4.82
N GLN A 49 1.52 13.17 4.95
CA GLN A 49 2.68 13.24 5.86
C GLN A 49 2.30 12.99 7.33
N MET A 50 1.09 13.40 7.76
CA MET A 50 0.60 13.07 9.11
C MET A 50 0.28 11.59 9.29
N LEU A 51 -0.06 10.89 8.20
CA LEU A 51 -0.45 9.50 8.20
C LEU A 51 0.76 8.56 8.10
N GLU A 52 1.87 8.97 7.49
CA GLU A 52 3.12 8.19 7.38
C GLU A 52 3.55 7.50 8.68
N PRO A 53 3.76 8.19 9.82
CA PRO A 53 4.21 7.55 11.05
C PRO A 53 3.18 6.55 11.62
N VAL A 54 1.90 6.70 11.28
CA VAL A 54 0.87 5.74 11.65
C VAL A 54 1.01 4.47 10.82
N LEU A 55 1.22 4.60 9.51
CA LEU A 55 1.39 3.48 8.60
C LEU A 55 2.70 2.72 8.88
N GLU A 56 3.79 3.41 9.15
CA GLU A 56 5.05 2.81 9.60
C GLU A 56 4.87 1.99 10.89
N GLY A 57 4.13 2.54 11.87
CA GLY A 57 3.80 1.82 13.08
C GLY A 57 3.00 0.54 12.83
N LEU A 58 2.02 0.59 11.92
CA LEU A 58 1.23 -0.58 11.56
C LEU A 58 2.04 -1.65 10.82
N ALA A 59 3.00 -1.26 9.98
CA ALA A 59 3.92 -2.19 9.33
C ALA A 59 4.73 -3.00 10.36
N GLY A 60 5.19 -2.34 11.45
CA GLY A 60 5.93 -3.01 12.52
C GLY A 60 5.06 -3.74 13.57
N GLU A 61 3.76 -3.45 13.64
CA GLU A 61 2.85 -4.01 14.65
C GLU A 61 1.93 -5.12 14.12
N THR A 62 1.75 -5.20 12.80
CA THR A 62 0.80 -6.13 12.16
C THR A 62 1.50 -7.01 11.12
N ALA A 63 0.82 -8.05 10.63
CA ALA A 63 1.33 -8.88 9.54
C ALA A 63 1.08 -8.28 8.14
N ALA A 64 0.36 -7.15 8.06
CA ALA A 64 0.03 -6.53 6.79
C ALA A 64 1.22 -5.81 6.19
N VAL A 65 1.35 -5.94 4.86
CA VAL A 65 2.27 -5.09 4.10
C VAL A 65 1.62 -3.73 3.89
N ILE A 66 2.38 -2.68 4.16
CA ILE A 66 1.98 -1.32 3.80
C ILE A 66 2.61 -0.99 2.47
N ALA A 67 1.81 -0.69 1.46
CA ALA A 67 2.27 -0.25 0.14
C ALA A 67 1.97 1.23 -0.07
N LYS A 68 2.85 1.96 -0.73
CA LYS A 68 2.72 3.39 -1.02
C LYS A 68 2.75 3.63 -2.52
N VAL A 69 1.74 4.32 -3.04
CA VAL A 69 1.64 4.69 -4.44
C VAL A 69 1.65 6.22 -4.53
N ASP A 70 2.72 6.77 -5.12
CA ASP A 70 2.76 8.19 -5.46
C ASP A 70 1.81 8.45 -6.65
N VAL A 71 0.79 9.28 -6.44
CA VAL A 71 -0.22 9.56 -7.47
C VAL A 71 0.28 10.50 -8.56
N ASP A 72 1.33 11.29 -8.32
CA ASP A 72 1.95 12.15 -9.32
C ASP A 72 2.78 11.31 -10.30
N GLU A 73 3.47 10.28 -9.81
CA GLU A 73 4.23 9.32 -10.62
C GLU A 73 3.34 8.28 -11.31
N HIS A 74 2.28 7.81 -10.64
CA HIS A 74 1.42 6.71 -11.09
C HIS A 74 -0.03 7.12 -11.36
N GLN A 75 -0.23 8.21 -12.11
CA GLN A 75 -1.56 8.79 -12.39
C GLN A 75 -2.57 7.80 -13.00
N GLN A 76 -2.13 6.93 -13.92
CA GLN A 76 -3.01 5.94 -14.56
C GLN A 76 -3.48 4.87 -13.56
N LEU A 77 -2.57 4.40 -12.71
CA LEU A 77 -2.86 3.44 -11.65
C LEU A 77 -3.84 4.04 -10.64
N ALA A 78 -3.54 5.25 -10.14
CA ALA A 78 -4.43 5.99 -9.24
C ALA A 78 -5.82 6.17 -9.87
N GLY A 79 -5.89 6.49 -11.17
CA GLY A 79 -7.14 6.58 -11.93
C GLY A 79 -7.91 5.27 -12.02
N ALA A 80 -7.23 4.14 -12.24
CA ALA A 80 -7.83 2.81 -12.30
C ALA A 80 -8.46 2.40 -10.95
N PHE A 81 -7.83 2.79 -9.83
CA PHE A 81 -8.36 2.62 -8.48
C PHE A 81 -9.41 3.68 -8.09
N GLY A 82 -9.77 4.60 -9.00
CA GLY A 82 -10.77 5.63 -8.74
C GLY A 82 -10.35 6.68 -7.73
N VAL A 83 -9.03 6.86 -7.51
CA VAL A 83 -8.48 7.86 -6.59
C VAL A 83 -8.78 9.26 -7.13
N ARG A 84 -9.53 10.06 -6.36
CA ARG A 84 -9.91 11.44 -6.70
C ARG A 84 -9.31 12.49 -5.78
N GLY A 85 -8.60 12.05 -4.75
CA GLY A 85 -7.97 12.89 -3.75
C GLY A 85 -7.09 12.05 -2.83
N VAL A 86 -6.09 12.68 -2.25
CA VAL A 86 -5.11 12.03 -1.37
C VAL A 86 -5.22 12.55 0.07
N PRO A 87 -4.95 11.70 1.09
CA PRO A 87 -4.64 10.27 0.94
C PRO A 87 -5.90 9.48 0.55
N THR A 88 -5.73 8.39 -0.19
CA THR A 88 -6.75 7.36 -0.35
C THR A 88 -6.13 6.03 0.03
N LEU A 89 -6.84 5.29 0.87
CA LEU A 89 -6.40 4.01 1.41
C LEU A 89 -7.23 2.90 0.77
N ALA A 90 -6.59 1.84 0.30
CA ALA A 90 -7.24 0.64 -0.20
C ALA A 90 -6.69 -0.59 0.51
N LEU A 91 -7.56 -1.43 1.05
CA LEU A 91 -7.17 -2.68 1.68
C LEU A 91 -7.40 -3.82 0.70
N PHE A 92 -6.40 -4.67 0.57
CA PHE A 92 -6.45 -5.91 -0.17
C PHE A 92 -6.33 -7.07 0.80
N ALA A 93 -7.14 -8.10 0.58
CA ALA A 93 -7.06 -9.39 1.24
C ALA A 93 -7.09 -10.48 0.18
N ASP A 94 -6.16 -11.43 0.24
CA ASP A 94 -6.02 -12.53 -0.74
C ASP A 94 -5.97 -12.04 -2.21
N GLY A 95 -5.32 -10.89 -2.44
CA GLY A 95 -5.23 -10.25 -3.77
C GLY A 95 -6.49 -9.52 -4.24
N GLU A 96 -7.56 -9.49 -3.46
CA GLU A 96 -8.80 -8.79 -3.79
C GLU A 96 -8.94 -7.48 -3.00
N GLN A 97 -9.36 -6.39 -3.65
CA GLN A 97 -9.64 -5.14 -2.95
C GLN A 97 -10.95 -5.25 -2.15
N VAL A 98 -10.85 -5.23 -0.83
CA VAL A 98 -11.97 -5.45 0.10
C VAL A 98 -12.51 -4.15 0.73
N GLU A 99 -11.69 -3.11 0.84
CA GLU A 99 -12.09 -1.82 1.41
C GLU A 99 -11.42 -0.65 0.67
N GLN A 100 -12.07 0.51 0.64
CA GLN A 100 -11.47 1.75 0.18
C GLN A 100 -11.98 2.95 0.99
N HIS A 101 -11.07 3.86 1.35
CA HIS A 101 -11.41 5.07 2.07
C HIS A 101 -10.58 6.26 1.60
N THR A 102 -11.23 7.36 1.26
CA THR A 102 -10.54 8.64 0.99
C THR A 102 -10.47 9.47 2.26
N GLY A 103 -9.26 9.91 2.60
CA GLY A 103 -8.95 10.75 3.76
C GLY A 103 -8.17 10.01 4.85
N VAL A 104 -7.83 10.76 5.90
CA VAL A 104 -7.04 10.27 7.03
C VAL A 104 -7.91 9.42 7.95
N LEU A 105 -7.36 8.28 8.40
CA LEU A 105 -7.98 7.42 9.39
C LEU A 105 -7.11 7.32 10.65
N PRO A 106 -7.71 7.24 11.85
CA PRO A 106 -6.97 6.96 13.08
C PRO A 106 -6.32 5.57 13.05
N ALA A 107 -5.18 5.44 13.73
CA ALA A 107 -4.41 4.20 13.85
C ALA A 107 -5.28 3.00 14.28
N ASP A 108 -6.11 3.16 15.32
CA ASP A 108 -6.95 2.07 15.82
C ASP A 108 -7.99 1.58 14.80
N ARG A 109 -8.47 2.49 13.93
CA ARG A 109 -9.42 2.14 12.88
C ARG A 109 -8.74 1.37 11.75
N LEU A 110 -7.51 1.76 11.41
CA LEU A 110 -6.70 1.04 10.43
C LEU A 110 -6.28 -0.34 10.94
N ARG A 111 -5.82 -0.43 12.19
CA ARG A 111 -5.50 -1.70 12.84
C ARG A 111 -6.71 -2.63 12.83
N GLY A 112 -7.88 -2.15 13.26
CA GLY A 112 -9.09 -2.97 13.27
C GLY A 112 -9.56 -3.42 11.88
N LEU A 113 -9.30 -2.63 10.83
CA LEU A 113 -9.53 -3.08 9.45
C LEU A 113 -8.58 -4.21 9.08
N ILE A 114 -7.28 -4.04 9.30
CA ILE A 114 -6.26 -5.05 8.99
C ILE A 114 -6.54 -6.37 9.72
N GLU A 115 -6.76 -6.30 11.04
CA GLU A 115 -7.05 -7.47 11.88
C GLU A 115 -8.35 -8.18 11.48
N GLY A 116 -9.31 -7.45 10.90
CA GLY A 116 -10.55 -8.04 10.39
C GLY A 116 -10.35 -8.97 9.18
N TYR A 117 -9.19 -8.90 8.52
CA TYR A 117 -8.82 -9.75 7.37
C TYR A 117 -7.57 -10.60 7.63
N THR A 118 -7.07 -10.61 8.86
CA THR A 118 -5.93 -11.46 9.27
C THR A 118 -6.47 -12.60 10.13
N GLU A 119 -6.88 -13.72 9.52
CA GLU A 119 -7.39 -14.92 10.22
C GLU A 119 -6.30 -15.96 10.52
#